data_AF-A0A9X7YPE7-F1
#
_entry.id   AF-A0A9X7YPE7-F1
#
_cell.length_a   1.000
_cell.length_b   1.000
_cell.length_c   1.000
_cell.angle_alpha   90.00
_cell.angle_beta   90.00
_cell.angle_gamma   90.00
#
_symmetry.space_group_name_H-M   'P 1'
#
loop_
_entity.id
_entity.type
_entity.pdbx_description
1 polymer ?
#
loop_
_entity_poly.entity_id
_entity_poly.type
_entity_poly.pdbx_seq_one_letter_code
_entity_poly.pdbx_strand_id
1 'polypeptide(L)' 'MKILLQTPTAIPPYKYGGTNRVVWSLGKELVKQGHDVTFLAPVGSTCAFAPVVHFTTDIPLQQQIPDG' A
#
# COMPACT_ATOMS: atom_id res chain seq x y z
N MET A 1 0.44 4.88 -14.94
CA MET A 1 -0.83 5.25 -14.25
C MET A 1 -0.53 5.40 -12.77
N LYS A 2 -1.24 6.30 -12.07
CA LYS A 2 -1.13 6.46 -10.61
C LYS A 2 -2.11 5.52 -9.92
N ILE A 3 -1.63 4.68 -9.01
CA ILE A 3 -2.40 3.64 -8.33
C ILE A 3 -2.14 3.72 -6.83
N LEU A 4 -3.20 3.86 -6.04
CA LEU A 4 -3.12 3.78 -4.57
C LEU A 4 -3.64 2.41 -4.11
N LEU A 5 -2.80 1.66 -3.38
CA LEU A 5 -3.18 0.39 -2.75
C LEU A 5 -3.34 0.60 -1.24
N GLN A 6 -4.59 0.62 -0.78
CA GLN A 6 -4.90 0.69 0.65
C GLN A 6 -4.95 -0.71 1.27
N THR A 7 -4.28 -0.89 2.42
CA THR A 7 -4.33 -2.13 3.21
C THR A 7 -4.52 -1.79 4.69
N PRO A 8 -5.38 -2.53 5.41
CA PRO A 8 -5.53 -2.37 6.85
C PRO A 8 -4.43 -3.09 7.65
N THR A 9 -3.54 -3.83 6.99
CA THR A 9 -2.49 -4.60 7.65
C THR A 9 -1.10 -4.11 7.28
N ALA A 10 -0.16 -4.28 8.21
CA ALA A 10 1.22 -3.90 8.01
C ALA A 10 1.87 -4.69 6.87
N ILE A 11 2.62 -3.97 6.03
CA ILE A 11 3.45 -4.54 4.98
C ILE A 11 4.94 -4.33 5.33
N PRO A 12 5.86 -5.24 4.97
CA PRO A 12 5.61 -6.51 4.28
C PRO A 12 4.85 -7.52 5.16
N PRO A 13 4.10 -8.46 4.55
CA PRO A 13 3.34 -9.46 5.30
C PRO A 13 4.28 -10.47 6.00
N TYR A 14 4.35 -10.41 7.34
CA TYR A 14 5.15 -11.33 8.16
C TYR A 14 4.45 -12.67 8.46
N LYS A 15 3.13 -12.65 8.64
CA LYS A 15 2.32 -13.84 8.97
C LYS A 15 1.54 -14.33 7.76
N TYR A 16 1.04 -15.57 7.83
CA TYR A 16 0.14 -16.10 6.79
C TYR A 16 -1.18 -15.34 6.80
N GLY A 17 -1.36 -14.46 5.83
CA GLY A 17 -2.62 -13.81 5.49
C GLY A 17 -2.69 -13.70 3.96
N GLY A 18 -3.62 -14.44 3.35
CA GLY A 18 -3.71 -14.55 1.88
C GLY A 18 -3.85 -13.19 1.21
N THR A 19 -4.77 -12.36 1.68
CA THR A 19 -5.03 -11.02 1.14
C THR A 19 -3.78 -10.13 1.18
N ASN A 20 -3.01 -10.16 2.26
CA ASN A 20 -1.86 -9.27 2.43
C ASN A 20 -0.73 -9.64 1.45
N ARG A 21 -0.56 -10.94 1.18
CA ARG A 21 0.38 -11.41 0.14
C ARG A 21 -0.06 -11.04 -1.26
N VAL A 22 -1.37 -11.08 -1.54
CA VAL A 22 -1.92 -10.63 -2.82
C VAL A 22 -1.65 -9.14 -3.01
N VAL A 23 -1.99 -8.29 -2.04
CA VAL A 23 -1.74 -6.83 -2.11
C VAL A 23 -0.26 -6.53 -2.33
N TRP A 24 0.62 -7.18 -1.58
CA TRP A 24 2.07 -7.01 -1.73
C TRP A 24 2.58 -7.44 -3.12
N SER A 25 2.18 -8.63 -3.58
CA SER A 25 2.65 -9.17 -4.86
C SER A 25 2.08 -8.38 -6.04
N LEU A 26 0.82 -7.96 -5.96
CA LEU A 26 0.17 -7.10 -6.94
C LEU A 26 0.90 -5.76 -7.06
N GLY A 27 1.14 -5.07 -5.95
CA GLY A 27 1.85 -3.79 -5.99
C GLY A 27 3.25 -3.92 -6.57
N LYS A 28 3.98 -4.99 -6.21
CA LYS A 28 5.31 -5.27 -6.78
C LYS A 28 5.26 -5.45 -8.30
N GLU A 29 4.26 -6.17 -8.81
CA GLU A 29 4.14 -6.42 -10.24
C GLU A 29 3.65 -5.19 -11.01
N LEU A 30 2.76 -4.39 -10.43
CA LEU A 30 2.32 -3.11 -11.01
C LEU A 30 3.50 -2.14 -11.16
N VAL A 31 4.38 -2.04 -10.16
CA VAL A 31 5.61 -1.23 -10.26
C VAL A 31 6.50 -1.71 -11.40
N LYS A 32 6.71 -3.03 -11.54
CA LYS A 32 7.51 -3.57 -12.64
C LYS A 32 6.92 -3.30 -14.02
N GLN A 33 5.60 -3.22 -14.13
CA GLN A 33 4.91 -2.84 -15.36
C GLN A 33 4.98 -1.32 -15.65
N GLY A 34 5.65 -0.54 -14.80
CA GLY A 34 5.85 0.90 -14.99
C GLY A 34 4.71 1.76 -14.44
N HIS A 35 3.85 1.21 -13.57
CA HIS A 35 2.86 2.02 -12.86
C HIS A 35 3.49 2.75 -11.67
N ASP A 36 2.98 3.93 -11.37
CA ASP A 36 3.32 4.71 -10.19
C ASP A 36 2.39 4.27 -9.06
N VAL A 37 2.94 3.46 -8.14
CA VAL A 37 2.16 2.80 -7.08
C VAL A 37 2.54 3.41 -5.74
N THR A 38 1.55 3.81 -4.95
CA THR A 38 1.71 4.19 -3.55
C THR A 38 0.90 3.26 -2.66
N PHE A 39 1.44 2.88 -1.50
CA PHE A 39 0.71 2.14 -0.48
C PHE A 39 0.17 3.08 0.58
N LEU A 40 -1.10 2.91 0.96
CA LEU A 40 -1.68 3.49 2.18
C LEU A 40 -1.83 2.38 3.22
N ALA A 41 -0.96 2.36 4.22
CA ALA A 41 -0.79 1.21 5.13
C ALA A 41 -0.57 1.67 6.58
N PRO A 42 -0.78 0.81 7.61
CA PRO A 42 -0.59 1.19 9.01
C PRO A 42 0.83 1.67 9.32
N VAL A 43 0.97 2.49 10.37
CA VAL A 43 2.28 2.92 10.90
C VAL A 43 3.19 1.72 11.15
N GLY A 44 4.47 1.86 10.80
CA GLY A 44 5.46 0.78 10.88
C GLY A 44 5.53 -0.09 9.62
N SER A 45 4.64 0.12 8.65
CA SER A 45 4.76 -0.50 7.33
C SER A 45 5.97 0.03 6.56
N THR A 46 6.63 -0.86 5.82
CA THR A 46 7.76 -0.51 4.95
C THR A 46 7.61 -1.17 3.58
N CYS A 47 8.11 -0.51 2.54
CA CYS A 47 8.12 -1.05 1.19
C CYS A 47 9.43 -0.67 0.50
N ALA A 48 10.05 -1.64 -0.19
CA ALA A 48 11.33 -1.44 -0.85
C ALA A 48 11.20 -0.97 -2.31
N PHE A 49 9.98 -0.94 -2.85
CA PHE A 49 9.74 -0.71 -4.29
C PHE A 49 8.64 0.31 -4.59
N ALA A 50 8.01 0.90 -3.57
CA ALA A 50 6.96 1.90 -3.73
C ALA A 50 6.88 2.79 -2.47
N PRO A 51 6.45 4.05 -2.58
CA PRO A 51 6.18 4.90 -1.43
C PRO A 51 5.10 4.31 -0.51
N VAL A 52 5.20 4.63 0.78
CA VAL A 52 4.21 4.26 1.80
C VAL A 52 3.75 5.53 2.51
N VAL A 53 2.44 5.75 2.49
CA VAL A 53 1.74 6.74 3.30
C VAL A 53 1.09 6.01 4.47
N HIS A 54 1.21 6.58 5.67
CA HIS A 54 0.66 5.96 6.86
C HIS A 54 -0.82 6.28 7.02
N PHE A 55 -1.64 5.22 7.10
CA PHE A 55 -3.07 5.31 7.33
C PHE A 55 -3.38 5.78 8.76
N THR A 56 -4.23 6.78 8.88
CA THR A 56 -4.78 7.28 10.15
C THR A 56 -6.24 6.81 10.26
N THR A 57 -6.57 6.04 11.29
CA THR A 57 -7.90 5.43 11.48
C THR A 57 -9.01 6.45 11.70
N ASP A 58 -8.65 7.63 12.20
CA ASP A 58 -9.60 8.64 12.66
C ASP A 58 -9.99 9.61 11.53
N ILE A 59 -9.38 9.45 10.35
CA ILE A 59 -9.58 10.29 9.18
C ILE A 59 -10.29 9.45 8.09
N PRO A 60 -11.33 9.96 7.41
CA PRO A 60 -11.95 9.26 6.29
C PRO A 60 -10.95 8.95 5.18
N LEU A 61 -11.06 7.79 4.53
CA LEU A 61 -10.15 7.35 3.46
C LEU A 61 -9.99 8.40 2.35
N GLN A 62 -11.09 9.03 1.91
CA GLN A 62 -11.10 10.04 0.86
C GLN A 62 -10.18 11.23 1.16
N GLN A 63 -10.00 11.59 2.43
CA GLN A 63 -9.13 12.70 2.83
C GLN A 63 -7.65 12.29 2.92
N GLN A 64 -7.35 11.00 2.79
CA GLN A 64 -6.01 10.45 2.89
C GLN A 64 -5.45 10.00 1.53
N ILE A 65 -6.20 10.19 0.44
CA ILE A 65 -5.74 9.92 -0.92
C ILE A 65 -4.76 11.05 -1.31
N PRO A 66 -3.49 10.74 -1.63
CA PRO A 66 -2.53 11.75 -2.04
C PRO A 66 -2.96 12.44 -3.34
N ASP A 67 -2.60 13.72 -3.49
CA ASP A 67 -2.74 14.43 -4.76
C ASP A 67 -1.88 13.74 -5.83
N GLY A 68 -2.47 13.57 -7.01
CA GLY A 68 -1.84 12.89 -8.15
C GLY A 68 -0.85 13.79 -8.87
#